data_AF-A0A7J7QF60-F1
#
_entry.id   AF-A0A7J7QF60-F1
#
_cell.length_a   1.000
_cell.length_b   1.000
_cell.length_c   1.000
_cell.angle_alpha   90.00
_cell.angle_beta   90.00
_cell.angle_gamma   90.00
#
_symmetry.space_group_name_H-M   'P 1'
#
loop_
_entity.id
_entity.type
_entity.pdbx_description
1 polymer ?
#
loop_
_entity_poly.entity_id
_entity_poly.type
_entity_poly.pdbx_seq_one_letter_code
_entity_poly.pdbx_strand_id
1 'polypeptide(L)'
;MAEALAAEPVANGNTLHEEPAAVQPEAEAAEATEPEHTSKGLYILRIPRPVFDDSAVKKLDGDLSVVYAKLKVINNKSQIKRGEANELRKQLGVARSLRNGSSPEFDEKMTRLKQLREMRKAILDKVAELKSGRQGLECRTEEELDQRIADMEHSIQHDDLALNTEKQYVRNIAKLRSQREQIRQVQGQQESLGQMEAEAKKIKAVIDEVDSEMNMLRGERDQAKDIIDDLQKKLAVVQAVVNEYDVERQDLETAKREIQEQLKSVRDEIDSHMFEWRANRKLSLQLRDLVAVGQLEEATSIAEQQVELYLTKLLADASYRREYVKLWSEQRRYLVSELLPDSGTVEAKPAAAAGWADKGRGKPAAPLLPQGALRAQAIIAAALAEADAAVAARRLAEPQPAAQEELEEPEPEEEEAAEAPAPPAVRMVPGATDELVASSARAARAHAKPVVDSYKGLAELPEVPDYEYIMPPPKQVSQRR
;
A
#
# COMPACT_ATOMS: atom_id res chain seq x y z
N MET A 1 -11.86 36.73 -38.24
CA MET A 1 -10.58 37.44 -37.96
C MET A 1 -9.51 36.36 -37.88
N ALA A 2 -8.47 36.31 -38.71
CA ALA A 2 -8.17 36.93 -40.02
C ALA A 2 -7.37 35.83 -40.77
N GLU A 3 -7.64 35.52 -42.05
CA GLU A 3 -6.95 36.12 -43.21
C GLU A 3 -5.40 36.12 -43.09
N ALA A 4 -4.62 35.70 -44.08
CA ALA A 4 -4.93 35.17 -45.42
C ALA A 4 -3.66 34.61 -46.12
N LEU A 5 -3.85 33.88 -47.24
CA LEU A 5 -3.09 33.92 -48.53
C LEU A 5 -1.53 33.77 -48.51
N ALA A 6 -0.85 33.26 -49.55
CA ALA A 6 -1.22 32.89 -50.92
C ALA A 6 -0.39 31.69 -51.42
N ALA A 7 -0.69 31.20 -52.63
CA ALA A 7 0.00 30.12 -53.32
C ALA A 7 0.66 30.60 -54.64
N GLU A 8 1.63 29.81 -55.15
CA GLU A 8 1.91 29.61 -56.60
C GLU A 8 2.48 30.80 -57.46
N PRO A 9 2.87 30.62 -58.75
CA PRO A 9 3.76 29.58 -59.34
C PRO A 9 4.65 30.10 -60.54
N VAL A 10 5.22 29.17 -61.36
CA VAL A 10 5.63 29.31 -62.80
C VAL A 10 6.86 30.25 -63.09
N ALA A 11 8.00 29.84 -63.68
CA ALA A 11 8.37 29.10 -64.91
C ALA A 11 8.63 29.98 -66.17
N ASN A 12 9.52 29.49 -67.07
CA ASN A 12 10.03 30.09 -68.32
C ASN A 12 11.04 31.27 -68.16
N GLY A 13 12.01 31.52 -69.06
CA GLY A 13 12.48 30.78 -70.26
C GLY A 13 13.32 31.66 -71.21
N ASN A 14 14.22 31.06 -71.99
CA ASN A 14 14.91 31.55 -73.23
C ASN A 14 15.46 32.99 -73.35
N THR A 15 16.76 33.11 -73.68
CA THR A 15 17.34 33.57 -74.97
C THR A 15 18.84 33.21 -74.97
N LEU A 16 19.42 32.46 -75.92
CA LEU A 16 19.67 32.71 -77.35
C LEU A 16 20.49 33.97 -77.67
N HIS A 17 21.75 33.77 -78.05
CA HIS A 17 22.45 34.56 -79.07
C HIS A 17 23.38 33.67 -79.89
N GLU A 18 23.74 34.12 -81.09
CA GLU A 18 24.13 33.26 -82.21
C GLU A 18 25.66 33.09 -82.39
N GLU A 19 25.98 32.00 -83.10
CA GLU A 19 27.05 31.79 -84.09
C GLU A 19 27.78 33.03 -84.67
N PRO A 20 29.05 32.89 -85.17
CA PRO A 20 29.38 31.84 -86.15
C PRO A 20 30.79 31.19 -86.14
N ALA A 21 30.80 30.03 -86.80
CA ALA A 21 31.87 29.33 -87.52
C ALA A 21 33.30 29.92 -87.56
N ALA A 22 34.31 29.08 -87.31
CA ALA A 22 35.01 28.33 -88.37
C ALA A 22 36.29 27.60 -87.87
N VAL A 23 36.82 26.70 -88.72
CA VAL A 23 38.18 26.10 -88.68
C VAL A 23 38.43 25.01 -87.62
N GLN A 24 38.25 23.76 -88.03
CA GLN A 24 39.18 22.67 -87.65
C GLN A 24 40.49 22.85 -88.45
N PRO A 25 41.62 22.33 -87.93
CA PRO A 25 42.14 21.14 -88.61
C PRO A 25 42.56 20.02 -87.65
N GLU A 26 42.69 18.83 -88.26
CA GLU A 26 43.11 17.57 -87.67
C GLU A 26 44.53 17.63 -87.09
N ALA A 27 44.76 16.96 -85.95
CA ALA A 27 46.06 16.40 -85.60
C ALA A 27 45.93 15.21 -84.63
N GLU A 28 46.36 14.05 -85.13
CA GLU A 28 47.07 12.98 -84.43
C GLU A 28 46.46 12.28 -83.20
N ALA A 29 46.32 10.96 -83.38
CA ALA A 29 46.00 10.00 -82.34
C ALA A 29 47.03 10.01 -81.19
N ALA A 30 46.60 10.46 -80.02
CA ALA A 30 47.22 10.10 -78.76
C ALA A 30 46.54 8.84 -78.20
N GLU A 31 47.16 7.70 -78.51
CA GLU A 31 47.36 6.53 -77.65
C GLU A 31 46.47 6.41 -76.39
N ALA A 32 45.66 5.35 -76.35
CA ALA A 32 44.86 5.00 -75.18
C ALA A 32 45.77 4.53 -74.03
N THR A 33 46.22 5.48 -73.20
CA THR A 33 46.79 5.17 -71.89
C THR A 33 45.69 4.59 -71.00
N GLU A 34 45.84 3.32 -70.63
CA GLU A 34 45.02 2.71 -69.59
C GLU A 34 45.10 3.58 -68.32
N PRO A 35 43.98 3.83 -67.62
CA PRO A 35 44.06 4.48 -66.33
C PRO A 35 44.83 3.55 -65.39
N GLU A 36 46.04 3.95 -65.02
CA GLU A 36 46.75 3.31 -63.91
C GLU A 36 45.84 3.37 -62.69
N HIS A 37 45.21 2.22 -62.37
CA HIS A 37 44.42 2.05 -61.16
C HIS A 37 45.36 1.98 -59.95
N THR A 38 46.05 3.09 -59.69
CA THR A 38 46.53 3.46 -58.37
C THR A 38 45.31 3.53 -57.47
N SER A 39 44.97 2.40 -56.86
CA SER A 39 43.84 2.29 -55.94
C SER A 39 44.17 3.15 -54.72
N LYS A 40 43.76 4.42 -54.78
CA LYS A 40 43.92 5.40 -53.71
C LYS A 40 43.18 4.87 -52.48
N GLY A 41 43.92 4.19 -51.62
CA GLY A 41 43.39 3.54 -50.44
C GLY A 41 42.78 4.58 -49.50
N LEU A 42 41.56 4.33 -49.05
CA LEU A 42 40.91 5.17 -48.05
C LEU A 42 41.47 4.82 -46.67
N TYR A 43 42.21 5.74 -46.03
CA TYR A 43 42.81 5.52 -44.72
C TYR A 43 41.98 6.16 -43.63
N ILE A 44 41.69 5.40 -42.57
CA ILE A 44 40.91 5.83 -41.40
C ILE A 44 41.71 5.41 -40.16
N LEU A 45 41.88 6.31 -39.19
CA LEU A 45 42.46 5.94 -37.90
C LEU A 45 41.46 5.08 -37.13
N ARG A 46 41.80 3.80 -36.94
CA ARG A 46 40.97 2.85 -36.18
C ARG A 46 41.13 3.09 -34.68
N ILE A 47 40.02 3.36 -33.99
CA ILE A 47 40.00 3.54 -32.54
C ILE A 47 39.85 2.17 -31.85
N PRO A 48 40.67 1.84 -30.83
CA PRO A 48 40.41 0.68 -29.99
C PRO A 48 39.10 0.82 -29.20
N ARG A 49 38.31 -0.26 -29.13
CA ARG A 49 37.26 -0.40 -28.11
C ARG A 49 37.89 -0.40 -26.69
N PRO A 50 37.45 0.46 -25.76
CA PRO A 50 37.89 0.34 -24.36
C PRO A 50 37.35 -0.94 -23.72
N VAL A 51 38.08 -1.46 -22.73
CA VAL A 51 37.68 -2.63 -21.93
C VAL A 51 36.98 -2.12 -20.66
N PHE A 52 35.83 -2.69 -20.33
CA PHE A 52 35.05 -2.34 -19.14
C PHE A 52 34.78 -3.57 -18.29
N ASP A 53 34.88 -3.39 -16.98
CA ASP A 53 34.49 -4.41 -16.01
C ASP A 53 32.97 -4.33 -15.76
N ASP A 54 32.20 -5.05 -16.58
CA ASP A 54 30.74 -5.29 -16.39
C ASP A 54 30.38 -5.79 -14.98
N SER A 55 31.36 -6.21 -14.17
CA SER A 55 31.19 -6.65 -12.79
C SER A 55 30.51 -5.60 -11.90
N ALA A 56 30.74 -4.30 -12.14
CA ALA A 56 30.09 -3.23 -11.38
C ALA A 56 28.59 -3.15 -11.68
N VAL A 57 28.22 -3.12 -12.97
CA VAL A 57 26.83 -3.10 -13.41
C VAL A 57 26.09 -4.36 -12.95
N LYS A 58 26.72 -5.54 -13.06
CA LYS A 58 26.14 -6.83 -12.62
C LYS A 58 25.91 -6.89 -11.10
N LYS A 59 26.75 -6.24 -10.29
CA LYS A 59 26.52 -6.11 -8.83
C LYS A 59 25.30 -5.23 -8.57
N LEU A 60 25.27 -4.02 -9.16
CA LEU A 60 24.14 -3.09 -9.00
C LEU A 60 22.81 -3.67 -9.49
N ASP A 61 22.76 -4.34 -10.65
CA ASP A 61 21.56 -5.05 -11.13
C ASP A 61 21.15 -6.19 -10.17
N GLY A 62 22.12 -6.86 -9.53
CA GLY A 62 21.90 -7.86 -8.49
C GLY A 62 21.29 -7.28 -7.21
N ASP A 63 21.85 -6.19 -6.70
CA ASP A 63 21.35 -5.48 -5.51
C ASP A 63 19.95 -4.91 -5.75
N LEU A 64 19.70 -4.36 -6.95
CA LEU A 64 18.39 -3.88 -7.40
C LEU A 64 17.35 -5.03 -7.43
N SER A 65 17.74 -6.21 -7.93
CA SER A 65 16.91 -7.43 -7.88
C SER A 65 16.57 -7.84 -6.44
N VAL A 66 17.53 -7.79 -5.52
CA VAL A 66 17.30 -8.06 -4.09
C VAL A 66 16.33 -7.05 -3.47
N VAL A 67 16.45 -5.75 -3.79
CA VAL A 67 15.51 -4.72 -3.32
C VAL A 67 14.11 -4.94 -3.89
N TYR A 68 13.96 -5.33 -5.17
CA TYR A 68 12.65 -5.70 -5.73
C TYR A 68 12.03 -6.91 -5.05
N ALA A 69 12.82 -7.95 -4.73
CA ALA A 69 12.33 -9.12 -4.01
C ALA A 69 11.82 -8.74 -2.61
N LYS A 70 12.55 -7.89 -1.88
CA LYS A 70 12.12 -7.35 -0.58
C LYS A 70 10.85 -6.51 -0.70
N LEU A 71 10.77 -5.57 -1.65
CA LEU A 71 9.58 -4.75 -1.92
C LEU A 71 8.34 -5.61 -2.22
N LYS A 72 8.49 -6.68 -3.01
CA LYS A 72 7.38 -7.61 -3.30
C LYS A 72 6.87 -8.29 -2.03
N VAL A 73 7.77 -8.73 -1.14
CA VAL A 73 7.41 -9.35 0.15
C VAL A 73 6.69 -8.34 1.06
N ILE A 74 7.20 -7.11 1.19
CA ILE A 74 6.57 -6.07 2.04
C ILE A 74 5.22 -5.65 1.48
N ASN A 75 5.09 -5.44 0.17
CA ASN A 75 3.80 -5.12 -0.46
C ASN A 75 2.75 -6.21 -0.20
N ASN A 76 3.12 -7.49 -0.30
CA ASN A 76 2.21 -8.59 0.02
C ASN A 76 1.80 -8.59 1.50
N LYS A 77 2.75 -8.41 2.43
CA LYS A 77 2.48 -8.31 3.88
C LYS A 77 1.56 -7.12 4.21
N SER A 78 1.85 -5.95 3.64
CA SER A 78 1.05 -4.73 3.80
C SER A 78 -0.36 -4.91 3.24
N GLN A 79 -0.52 -5.54 2.06
CA GLN A 79 -1.84 -5.86 1.50
C GLN A 79 -2.65 -6.80 2.41
N ILE A 80 -2.04 -7.86 2.97
CA ILE A 80 -2.71 -8.77 3.91
C ILE A 80 -3.16 -8.00 5.16
N LYS A 81 -2.28 -7.20 5.78
CA LYS A 81 -2.65 -6.40 6.97
C LYS A 81 -3.66 -5.28 6.69
N ARG A 82 -3.65 -4.68 5.50
CA ARG A 82 -4.69 -3.74 5.05
C ARG A 82 -6.03 -4.46 4.85
N GLY A 83 -6.02 -5.71 4.39
CA GLY A 83 -7.19 -6.60 4.34
C GLY A 83 -7.77 -6.87 5.73
N GLU A 84 -6.93 -7.32 6.67
CA GLU A 84 -7.31 -7.51 8.08
C GLU A 84 -7.90 -6.23 8.70
N ALA A 85 -7.25 -5.08 8.50
CA ALA A 85 -7.73 -3.79 8.99
C ALA A 85 -9.08 -3.39 8.40
N ASN A 86 -9.32 -3.68 7.12
CA ASN A 86 -10.61 -3.41 6.47
C ASN A 86 -11.71 -4.35 7.00
N GLU A 87 -11.40 -5.60 7.30
CA GLU A 87 -12.37 -6.52 7.90
C GLU A 87 -12.73 -6.10 9.34
N LEU A 88 -11.74 -5.71 10.14
CA LEU A 88 -11.97 -5.12 11.47
C LEU A 88 -12.81 -3.82 11.38
N ARG A 89 -12.64 -2.99 10.34
CA ARG A 89 -13.50 -1.81 10.10
C ARG A 89 -14.95 -2.19 9.79
N LYS A 90 -15.19 -3.25 9.01
CA LYS A 90 -16.56 -3.75 8.75
C LYS A 90 -17.21 -4.26 10.03
N GLN A 91 -16.49 -5.09 10.80
CA GLN A 91 -16.96 -5.63 12.08
C GLN A 91 -17.28 -4.50 13.08
N LEU A 92 -16.41 -3.49 13.16
CA LEU A 92 -16.65 -2.27 13.94
C LEU A 92 -17.91 -1.51 13.46
N GLY A 93 -18.13 -1.44 12.15
CA GLY A 93 -19.34 -0.85 11.57
C GLY A 93 -20.62 -1.58 11.99
N VAL A 94 -20.62 -2.91 11.91
CA VAL A 94 -21.74 -3.77 12.34
C VAL A 94 -21.98 -3.68 13.86
N ALA A 95 -20.92 -3.71 14.68
CA ALA A 95 -21.05 -3.56 16.12
C ALA A 95 -21.61 -2.18 16.51
N ARG A 96 -21.20 -1.11 15.80
CA ARG A 96 -21.74 0.23 15.96
C ARG A 96 -23.20 0.35 15.50
N SER A 97 -23.58 -0.26 14.38
CA SER A 97 -24.99 -0.24 13.94
C SER A 97 -25.89 -1.00 14.91
N LEU A 98 -25.46 -2.15 15.43
CA LEU A 98 -26.19 -2.90 16.46
C LEU A 98 -26.38 -2.09 17.75
N ARG A 99 -25.30 -1.46 18.25
CA ARG A 99 -25.37 -0.56 19.43
C ARG A 99 -26.27 0.66 19.20
N ASN A 100 -26.26 1.22 17.98
CA ASN A 100 -27.08 2.39 17.67
C ASN A 100 -28.55 2.02 17.46
N GLY A 101 -28.83 0.85 16.89
CA GLY A 101 -30.18 0.32 16.68
C GLY A 101 -30.95 0.09 17.98
N SER A 102 -30.29 -0.37 19.05
CA SER A 102 -30.91 -0.50 20.38
C SER A 102 -31.02 0.81 21.17
N SER A 103 -30.59 1.96 20.61
CA SER A 103 -30.73 3.25 21.31
C SER A 103 -32.16 3.77 21.37
N PRO A 104 -32.92 3.88 20.25
CA PRO A 104 -34.32 4.33 20.31
C PRO A 104 -35.16 3.49 21.27
N GLU A 105 -35.06 2.16 21.21
CA GLU A 105 -35.78 1.26 22.12
C GLU A 105 -35.45 1.53 23.60
N PHE A 106 -34.17 1.74 23.92
CA PHE A 106 -33.74 2.08 25.28
C PHE A 106 -34.29 3.45 25.73
N ASP A 107 -34.26 4.45 24.84
CA ASP A 107 -34.73 5.81 25.14
C ASP A 107 -36.27 5.87 25.26
N GLU A 108 -37.00 5.09 24.46
CA GLU A 108 -38.45 4.87 24.56
C GLU A 108 -38.83 4.17 25.88
N LYS A 109 -38.15 3.07 26.23
CA LYS A 109 -38.39 2.39 27.51
C LYS A 109 -38.08 3.32 28.68
N MET A 110 -36.99 4.08 28.63
CA MET A 110 -36.60 5.05 29.67
C MET A 110 -37.61 6.23 29.81
N THR A 111 -38.18 6.73 28.71
CA THR A 111 -39.23 7.77 28.78
C THR A 111 -40.55 7.21 29.31
N ARG A 112 -40.98 6.03 28.85
CA ARG A 112 -42.14 5.31 29.41
C ARG A 112 -41.98 5.05 30.91
N LEU A 113 -40.77 4.70 31.37
CA LEU A 113 -40.49 4.46 32.78
C LEU A 113 -40.64 5.72 33.64
N LYS A 114 -40.17 6.89 33.14
CA LYS A 114 -40.38 8.19 33.81
C LYS A 114 -41.87 8.50 33.94
N GLN A 115 -42.64 8.36 32.85
CA GLN A 115 -44.09 8.59 32.84
C GLN A 115 -44.81 7.66 33.84
N LEU A 116 -44.47 6.37 33.89
CA LEU A 116 -45.06 5.42 34.85
C LEU A 116 -44.72 5.79 36.30
N ARG A 117 -43.48 6.20 36.58
CA ARG A 117 -43.05 6.68 37.91
C ARG A 117 -43.79 7.96 38.32
N GLU A 118 -43.99 8.89 37.40
CA GLU A 118 -44.77 10.12 37.62
C GLU A 118 -46.25 9.83 37.87
N MET A 119 -46.89 8.99 37.06
CA MET A 119 -48.28 8.56 37.29
C MET A 119 -48.45 7.84 38.63
N ARG A 120 -47.54 6.91 38.97
CA ARG A 120 -47.57 6.24 40.28
C ARG A 120 -47.41 7.23 41.42
N LYS A 121 -46.52 8.22 41.29
CA LYS A 121 -46.35 9.27 42.29
C LYS A 121 -47.63 10.08 42.46
N ALA A 122 -48.24 10.56 41.37
CA ALA A 122 -49.48 11.33 41.41
C ALA A 122 -50.66 10.56 42.06
N ILE A 123 -50.74 9.24 41.87
CA ILE A 123 -51.74 8.41 42.56
C ILE A 123 -51.40 8.26 44.06
N LEU A 124 -50.14 8.04 44.41
CA LEU A 124 -49.71 7.93 45.82
C LEU A 124 -49.91 9.25 46.57
N ASP A 125 -49.65 10.40 45.93
CA ASP A 125 -49.86 11.73 46.50
C ASP A 125 -51.36 11.95 46.77
N LYS A 126 -52.26 11.64 45.82
CA LYS A 126 -53.72 11.66 46.02
C LYS A 126 -54.19 10.71 47.15
N VAL A 127 -53.64 9.50 47.22
CA VAL A 127 -53.94 8.54 48.30
C VAL A 127 -53.46 9.07 49.65
N ALA A 128 -52.35 9.81 49.70
CA ALA A 128 -51.85 10.45 50.92
C ALA A 128 -52.73 11.64 51.35
N GLU A 129 -53.19 12.48 50.41
CA GLU A 129 -54.16 13.56 50.66
C GLU A 129 -55.48 13.02 51.23
N LEU A 130 -56.05 11.99 50.60
CA LEU A 130 -57.29 11.36 51.06
C LEU A 130 -57.12 10.69 52.44
N LYS A 131 -55.94 10.12 52.73
CA LYS A 131 -55.62 9.55 54.05
C LYS A 131 -55.39 10.62 55.13
N SER A 132 -54.80 11.77 54.78
CA SER A 132 -54.60 12.86 55.74
C SER A 132 -55.93 13.52 56.12
N GLY A 133 -56.85 13.70 55.16
CA GLY A 133 -58.23 14.13 55.43
C GLY A 133 -58.99 13.18 56.37
N ARG A 134 -58.73 11.88 56.27
CA ARG A 134 -59.30 10.86 57.17
C ARG A 134 -58.69 10.84 58.57
N GLN A 135 -57.46 11.33 58.74
CA GLN A 135 -56.72 11.26 60.01
C GLN A 135 -57.23 12.28 61.07
N GLY A 136 -58.01 13.28 60.65
CA GLY A 136 -58.58 14.31 61.54
C GLY A 136 -60.00 14.03 62.08
N LEU A 137 -60.59 12.87 61.78
CA LEU A 137 -61.98 12.53 62.11
C LEU A 137 -62.06 11.62 63.35
N GLU A 138 -63.01 11.89 64.26
CA GLU A 138 -63.13 11.13 65.52
C GLU A 138 -63.87 9.78 65.35
N CYS A 139 -64.74 9.65 64.33
CA CYS A 139 -65.48 8.43 63.97
C CYS A 139 -65.15 8.02 62.52
N ARG A 140 -65.30 6.74 62.15
CA ARG A 140 -64.92 6.22 60.82
C ARG A 140 -66.10 5.98 59.87
N THR A 141 -67.31 5.84 60.41
CA THR A 141 -68.55 5.67 59.63
C THR A 141 -69.65 6.59 60.14
N GLU A 142 -70.65 6.90 59.30
CA GLU A 142 -71.88 7.59 59.72
C GLU A 142 -72.58 6.83 60.87
N GLU A 143 -72.59 5.49 60.81
CA GLU A 143 -73.20 4.64 61.85
C GLU A 143 -72.47 4.73 63.19
N GLU A 144 -71.13 4.71 63.21
CA GLU A 144 -70.33 4.91 64.42
C GLU A 144 -70.57 6.32 65.01
N LEU A 145 -70.70 7.34 64.16
CA LEU A 145 -70.97 8.71 64.58
C LEU A 145 -72.38 8.87 65.18
N ASP A 146 -73.39 8.33 64.50
CA ASP A 146 -74.79 8.41 64.96
C ASP A 146 -74.98 7.59 66.26
N GLN A 147 -74.31 6.44 66.40
CA GLN A 147 -74.22 5.71 67.68
C GLN A 147 -73.54 6.54 68.78
N ARG A 148 -72.38 7.16 68.49
CA ARG A 148 -71.65 8.01 69.45
C ARG A 148 -72.49 9.18 69.94
N ILE A 149 -73.29 9.77 69.05
CA ILE A 149 -74.24 10.83 69.39
C ILE A 149 -75.36 10.27 70.26
N ALA A 150 -75.97 9.14 69.88
CA ALA A 150 -77.03 8.50 70.65
C ALA A 150 -76.57 8.11 72.07
N ASP A 151 -75.36 7.57 72.24
CA ASP A 151 -74.78 7.24 73.54
C ASP A 151 -74.63 8.49 74.42
N MET A 152 -74.10 9.59 73.87
CA MET A 152 -73.94 10.85 74.61
C MET A 152 -75.29 11.51 74.93
N GLU A 153 -76.26 11.44 74.02
CA GLU A 153 -77.62 11.96 74.24
C GLU A 153 -78.38 11.12 75.28
N HIS A 154 -78.21 9.79 75.27
CA HIS A 154 -78.75 8.90 76.29
C HIS A 154 -78.16 9.23 77.67
N SER A 155 -76.84 9.37 77.79
CA SER A 155 -76.19 9.76 79.05
C SER A 155 -76.64 11.13 79.57
N ILE A 156 -76.85 12.13 78.69
CA ILE A 156 -77.42 13.43 79.10
C ILE A 156 -78.85 13.29 79.65
N GLN A 157 -79.64 12.34 79.12
CA GLN A 157 -81.05 12.17 79.48
C GLN A 157 -81.29 11.29 80.72
N HIS A 158 -80.39 10.35 81.01
CA HIS A 158 -80.62 9.28 82.00
C HIS A 158 -79.62 9.27 83.17
N ASP A 159 -78.43 9.85 83.01
CA ASP A 159 -77.39 9.88 84.05
C ASP A 159 -77.37 11.27 84.73
N ASP A 160 -77.32 11.31 86.07
CA ASP A 160 -77.14 12.55 86.86
C ASP A 160 -75.71 13.10 86.71
N LEU A 161 -75.45 13.74 85.57
CA LEU A 161 -74.15 14.28 85.19
C LEU A 161 -73.88 15.65 85.82
N ALA A 162 -72.61 15.92 86.13
CA ALA A 162 -72.18 17.26 86.53
C ALA A 162 -72.29 18.24 85.35
N LEU A 163 -72.72 19.49 85.63
CA LEU A 163 -72.88 20.55 84.62
C LEU A 163 -71.63 20.77 83.73
N ASN A 164 -70.44 20.45 84.23
CA ASN A 164 -69.19 20.55 83.46
C ASN A 164 -69.02 19.41 82.43
N THR A 165 -69.43 18.18 82.77
CA THR A 165 -69.38 17.03 81.85
C THR A 165 -70.51 17.08 80.84
N GLU A 166 -71.71 17.49 81.25
CA GLU A 166 -72.84 17.79 80.34
C GLU A 166 -72.43 18.82 79.27
N LYS A 167 -71.85 19.96 79.69
CA LYS A 167 -71.30 20.98 78.77
C LYS A 167 -70.14 20.46 77.90
N GLN A 168 -69.45 19.39 78.27
CA GLN A 168 -68.45 18.75 77.40
C GLN A 168 -69.14 17.86 76.36
N TYR A 169 -70.12 17.04 76.76
CA TYR A 169 -70.90 16.23 75.83
C TYR A 169 -71.64 17.07 74.79
N VAL A 170 -72.31 18.16 75.18
CA VAL A 170 -72.98 19.08 74.22
C VAL A 170 -71.98 19.68 73.22
N ARG A 171 -70.77 20.04 73.65
CA ARG A 171 -69.70 20.51 72.75
C ARG A 171 -69.17 19.41 71.83
N ASN A 172 -69.09 18.17 72.29
CA ASN A 172 -68.65 17.03 71.50
C ASN A 172 -69.73 16.59 70.48
N ILE A 173 -71.01 16.57 70.87
CA ILE A 173 -72.14 16.35 69.94
C ILE A 173 -72.13 17.41 68.83
N ALA A 174 -71.92 18.69 69.16
CA ALA A 174 -71.82 19.76 68.17
C ALA A 174 -70.63 19.54 67.19
N LYS A 175 -69.46 19.13 67.70
CA LYS A 175 -68.30 18.76 66.87
C LYS A 175 -68.59 17.57 65.96
N LEU A 176 -69.10 16.46 66.49
CA LEU A 176 -69.44 15.27 65.69
C LEU A 176 -70.46 15.62 64.61
N ARG A 177 -71.56 16.32 64.96
CA ARG A 177 -72.53 16.79 63.96
C ARG A 177 -71.89 17.65 62.86
N SER A 178 -70.87 18.46 63.17
CA SER A 178 -70.10 19.21 62.15
C SER A 178 -69.14 18.34 61.30
N GLN A 179 -68.65 17.22 61.85
CA GLN A 179 -67.83 16.24 61.12
C GLN A 179 -68.65 15.31 60.23
N ARG A 180 -69.98 15.20 60.41
CA ARG A 180 -70.85 14.27 59.65
C ARG A 180 -70.71 14.40 58.13
N GLU A 181 -70.70 15.62 57.62
CA GLU A 181 -70.52 15.91 56.19
C GLU A 181 -69.13 15.47 55.68
N GLN A 182 -68.09 15.62 56.51
CA GLN A 182 -66.73 15.18 56.19
C GLN A 182 -66.60 13.65 56.21
N ILE A 183 -67.22 12.97 57.17
CA ILE A 183 -67.28 11.50 57.20
C ILE A 183 -68.02 10.96 55.97
N ARG A 184 -69.15 11.56 55.59
CA ARG A 184 -69.91 11.20 54.37
C ARG A 184 -69.04 11.29 53.12
N GLN A 185 -68.30 12.38 52.96
CA GLN A 185 -67.38 12.58 51.83
C GLN A 185 -66.23 11.55 51.85
N VAL A 186 -65.64 11.28 53.01
CA VAL A 186 -64.55 10.29 53.16
C VAL A 186 -65.03 8.86 52.94
N GLN A 187 -66.23 8.48 53.39
CA GLN A 187 -66.82 7.17 53.09
C GLN A 187 -67.11 7.02 51.59
N GLY A 188 -67.69 8.03 50.94
CA GLY A 188 -67.90 8.02 49.48
C GLY A 188 -66.60 7.94 48.68
N GLN A 189 -65.48 8.42 49.23
CA GLN A 189 -64.15 8.31 48.65
C GLN A 189 -63.40 7.01 49.05
N GLN A 190 -63.98 6.15 49.90
CA GLN A 190 -63.26 4.97 50.40
C GLN A 190 -63.17 3.85 49.36
N GLU A 191 -64.16 3.74 48.45
CA GLU A 191 -64.09 2.83 47.29
C GLU A 191 -63.05 3.31 46.27
N SER A 192 -62.98 4.62 45.98
CA SER A 192 -61.99 5.18 45.06
C SER A 192 -60.57 5.12 45.62
N LEU A 193 -60.39 5.22 46.95
CA LEU A 193 -59.13 4.89 47.63
C LEU A 193 -58.69 3.45 47.35
N GLY A 194 -59.59 2.47 47.49
CA GLY A 194 -59.29 1.06 47.20
C GLY A 194 -58.92 0.82 45.74
N GLN A 195 -59.61 1.49 44.81
CA GLN A 195 -59.30 1.46 43.38
C GLN A 195 -57.93 2.08 43.08
N MET A 196 -57.64 3.28 43.60
CA MET A 196 -56.35 3.95 43.40
C MET A 196 -55.18 3.19 44.03
N GLU A 197 -55.36 2.52 45.17
CA GLU A 197 -54.33 1.63 45.72
C GLU A 197 -54.09 0.38 44.85
N ALA A 198 -55.15 -0.18 44.24
CA ALA A 198 -55.02 -1.28 43.30
C ALA A 198 -54.34 -0.83 41.99
N GLU A 199 -54.65 0.35 41.48
CA GLU A 199 -53.97 0.97 40.33
C GLU A 199 -52.50 1.26 40.62
N ALA A 200 -52.16 1.82 41.78
CA ALA A 200 -50.77 2.04 42.18
C ALA A 200 -49.96 0.73 42.26
N LYS A 201 -50.60 -0.38 42.66
CA LYS A 201 -50.00 -1.73 42.62
C LYS A 201 -49.81 -2.25 41.20
N LYS A 202 -50.81 -2.09 40.32
CA LYS A 202 -50.72 -2.44 38.88
C LYS A 202 -49.59 -1.67 38.19
N ILE A 203 -49.54 -0.35 38.36
CA ILE A 203 -48.48 0.49 37.77
C ILE A 203 -47.12 0.10 38.34
N LYS A 204 -47.01 -0.25 39.63
CA LYS A 204 -45.75 -0.76 40.19
C LYS A 204 -45.30 -2.04 39.47
N ALA A 205 -46.18 -3.01 39.24
CA ALA A 205 -45.81 -4.23 38.51
C ALA A 205 -45.29 -3.93 37.09
N VAL A 206 -45.92 -3.00 36.37
CA VAL A 206 -45.46 -2.56 35.04
C VAL A 206 -44.14 -1.78 35.11
N ILE A 207 -43.88 -1.01 36.18
CA ILE A 207 -42.57 -0.39 36.42
C ILE A 207 -41.50 -1.47 36.63
N ASP A 208 -41.76 -2.44 37.50
CA ASP A 208 -40.81 -3.51 37.82
C ASP A 208 -40.49 -4.37 36.57
N GLU A 209 -41.47 -4.60 35.69
CA GLU A 209 -41.31 -5.23 34.37
C GLU A 209 -40.43 -4.38 33.42
N VAL A 210 -40.76 -3.10 33.21
CA VAL A 210 -39.99 -2.22 32.30
C VAL A 210 -38.58 -1.94 32.82
N ASP A 211 -38.37 -1.83 34.14
CA ASP A 211 -37.03 -1.77 34.74
C ASP A 211 -36.23 -3.05 34.45
N SER A 212 -36.87 -4.23 34.41
CA SER A 212 -36.18 -5.48 34.06
C SER A 212 -35.74 -5.53 32.58
N GLU A 213 -36.62 -5.14 31.64
CA GLU A 213 -36.31 -5.02 30.22
C GLU A 213 -35.18 -4.00 29.97
N MET A 214 -35.26 -2.84 30.63
CA MET A 214 -34.24 -1.79 30.52
C MET A 214 -32.87 -2.26 31.02
N ASN A 215 -32.83 -3.09 32.08
CA ASN A 215 -31.57 -3.68 32.57
C ASN A 215 -30.99 -4.70 31.59
N MET A 216 -31.82 -5.48 30.90
CA MET A 216 -31.36 -6.38 29.83
C MET A 216 -30.78 -5.60 28.65
N LEU A 217 -31.52 -4.61 28.11
CA LEU A 217 -31.05 -3.72 27.05
C LEU A 217 -29.77 -2.98 27.43
N ARG A 218 -29.61 -2.59 28.71
CA ARG A 218 -28.38 -1.99 29.21
C ARG A 218 -27.21 -2.98 29.16
N GLY A 219 -27.42 -4.22 29.61
CA GLY A 219 -26.40 -5.28 29.56
C GLY A 219 -25.93 -5.55 28.13
N GLU A 220 -26.85 -5.67 27.18
CA GLU A 220 -26.55 -5.82 25.74
C GLU A 220 -25.77 -4.61 25.18
N ARG A 221 -26.17 -3.39 25.57
CA ARG A 221 -25.47 -2.15 25.15
C ARG A 221 -24.08 -2.02 25.75
N ASP A 222 -23.86 -2.52 26.96
CA ASP A 222 -22.55 -2.53 27.61
C ASP A 222 -21.65 -3.62 26.99
N GLN A 223 -22.15 -4.83 26.76
CA GLN A 223 -21.45 -5.87 25.97
C GLN A 223 -21.07 -5.39 24.56
N ALA A 224 -21.97 -4.69 23.87
CA ALA A 224 -21.69 -4.12 22.56
C ALA A 224 -20.60 -3.04 22.60
N LYS A 225 -20.44 -2.28 23.71
CA LYS A 225 -19.32 -1.35 23.90
C LYS A 225 -18.01 -2.11 24.08
N ASP A 226 -17.98 -3.15 24.91
CA ASP A 226 -16.77 -3.94 25.16
C ASP A 226 -16.25 -4.57 23.85
N ILE A 227 -17.15 -5.12 23.03
CA ILE A 227 -16.83 -5.63 21.68
C ILE A 227 -16.27 -4.51 20.78
N ILE A 228 -16.90 -3.33 20.77
CA ILE A 228 -16.45 -2.17 19.99
C ILE A 228 -15.04 -1.72 20.44
N ASP A 229 -14.76 -1.69 21.73
CA ASP A 229 -13.47 -1.24 22.27
C ASP A 229 -12.36 -2.27 22.03
N ASP A 230 -12.66 -3.56 22.10
CA ASP A 230 -11.72 -4.62 21.71
C ASP A 230 -11.43 -4.66 20.21
N LEU A 231 -12.44 -4.40 19.36
CA LEU A 231 -12.24 -4.21 17.93
C LEU A 231 -11.37 -2.96 17.64
N GLN A 232 -11.55 -1.87 18.39
CA GLN A 232 -10.69 -0.68 18.28
C GLN A 232 -9.24 -0.97 18.69
N LYS A 233 -9.01 -1.67 19.80
CA LYS A 233 -7.65 -2.10 20.22
C LYS A 233 -6.98 -2.95 19.14
N LYS A 234 -7.67 -3.97 18.62
CA LYS A 234 -7.18 -4.83 17.53
C LYS A 234 -6.86 -4.03 16.27
N LEU A 235 -7.75 -3.12 15.88
CA LEU A 235 -7.59 -2.26 14.71
C LEU A 235 -6.41 -1.29 14.87
N ALA A 236 -6.17 -0.74 16.06
CA ALA A 236 -5.01 0.11 16.34
C ALA A 236 -3.69 -0.68 16.22
N VAL A 237 -3.63 -1.91 16.73
CA VAL A 237 -2.46 -2.80 16.60
C VAL A 237 -2.18 -3.13 15.13
N VAL A 238 -3.20 -3.51 14.35
CA VAL A 238 -3.01 -3.79 12.92
C VAL A 238 -2.59 -2.52 12.15
N GLN A 239 -3.12 -1.35 12.50
CA GLN A 239 -2.71 -0.08 11.88
C GLN A 239 -1.25 0.29 12.19
N ALA A 240 -0.77 0.05 13.42
CA ALA A 240 0.65 0.24 13.75
C ALA A 240 1.54 -0.62 12.83
N VAL A 241 1.22 -1.90 12.65
CA VAL A 241 1.97 -2.82 11.77
C VAL A 241 1.87 -2.42 10.28
N VAL A 242 0.74 -1.88 9.83
CA VAL A 242 0.64 -1.33 8.45
C VAL A 242 1.54 -0.11 8.30
N ASN A 243 1.60 0.78 9.29
CA ASN A 243 2.49 1.95 9.26
C ASN A 243 3.96 1.53 9.28
N GLU A 244 4.34 0.52 10.05
CA GLU A 244 5.69 -0.08 10.05
C GLU A 244 6.07 -0.56 8.64
N TYR A 245 5.21 -1.34 7.97
CA TYR A 245 5.46 -1.79 6.59
C TYR A 245 5.48 -0.64 5.58
N ASP A 246 4.72 0.44 5.79
CA ASP A 246 4.74 1.59 4.89
C ASP A 246 6.01 2.45 5.08
N VAL A 247 6.64 2.45 6.26
CA VAL A 247 7.99 3.01 6.50
C VAL A 247 9.05 2.11 5.87
N GLU A 248 9.07 0.80 6.17
CA GLU A 248 10.04 -0.14 5.56
C GLU A 248 9.98 -0.10 4.02
N ARG A 249 8.78 0.07 3.46
CA ARG A 249 8.59 0.25 2.01
C ARG A 249 9.22 1.55 1.50
N GLN A 250 9.08 2.66 2.22
CA GLN A 250 9.70 3.93 1.83
C GLN A 250 11.23 3.83 1.82
N ASP A 251 11.82 3.19 2.84
CA ASP A 251 13.27 2.96 2.93
C ASP A 251 13.80 2.06 1.79
N LEU A 252 13.01 1.07 1.36
CA LEU A 252 13.35 0.27 0.18
C LEU A 252 13.13 1.04 -1.14
N GLU A 253 12.18 1.97 -1.19
CA GLU A 253 11.98 2.83 -2.37
C GLU A 253 13.08 3.90 -2.51
N THR A 254 13.64 4.43 -1.42
CA THR A 254 14.83 5.31 -1.48
C THR A 254 16.06 4.52 -1.90
N ALA A 255 16.36 3.39 -1.25
CA ALA A 255 17.47 2.50 -1.63
C ALA A 255 17.38 2.05 -3.11
N LYS A 256 16.17 1.78 -3.61
CA LYS A 256 15.94 1.50 -5.04
C LYS A 256 16.34 2.70 -5.92
N ARG A 257 15.95 3.93 -5.57
CA ARG A 257 16.28 5.13 -6.36
C ARG A 257 17.80 5.37 -6.38
N GLU A 258 18.45 5.27 -5.23
CA GLU A 258 19.90 5.40 -5.08
C GLU A 258 20.66 4.40 -5.96
N ILE A 259 20.29 3.10 -5.92
CA ILE A 259 20.88 2.08 -6.79
C ILE A 259 20.59 2.42 -8.27
N GLN A 260 19.38 2.86 -8.61
CA GLN A 260 19.05 3.25 -9.99
C GLN A 260 19.82 4.48 -10.50
N GLU A 261 20.17 5.41 -9.62
CA GLU A 261 20.99 6.59 -9.94
C GLU A 261 22.45 6.20 -10.13
N GLN A 262 23.02 5.37 -9.24
CA GLN A 262 24.36 4.79 -9.42
C GLN A 262 24.46 3.98 -10.72
N LEU A 263 23.42 3.21 -11.04
CA LEU A 263 23.40 2.39 -12.25
C LEU A 263 23.32 3.26 -13.52
N LYS A 264 22.59 4.39 -13.48
CA LYS A 264 22.63 5.39 -14.54
C LYS A 264 24.03 5.98 -14.69
N SER A 265 24.64 6.48 -13.61
CA SER A 265 25.96 7.12 -13.69
C SER A 265 27.03 6.18 -14.26
N VAL A 266 27.06 4.91 -13.83
CA VAL A 266 27.99 3.90 -14.38
C VAL A 266 27.70 3.59 -15.86
N ARG A 267 26.43 3.58 -16.30
CA ARG A 267 26.07 3.42 -17.71
C ARG A 267 26.47 4.65 -18.55
N ASP A 268 26.25 5.85 -18.03
CA ASP A 268 26.63 7.11 -18.69
C ASP A 268 28.16 7.23 -18.81
N GLU A 269 28.92 6.83 -17.78
CA GLU A 269 30.39 6.70 -17.82
C GLU A 269 30.83 5.72 -18.93
N ILE A 270 30.30 4.48 -18.92
CA ILE A 270 30.61 3.48 -19.96
C ILE A 270 30.26 4.00 -21.36
N ASP A 271 29.12 4.67 -21.52
CA ASP A 271 28.68 5.21 -22.80
C ASP A 271 29.51 6.40 -23.27
N SER A 272 29.99 7.25 -22.35
CA SER A 272 30.92 8.34 -22.65
C SER A 272 32.28 7.82 -23.16
N HIS A 273 32.86 6.82 -22.49
CA HIS A 273 34.11 6.18 -22.91
C HIS A 273 33.93 5.38 -24.21
N MET A 274 32.77 4.78 -24.45
CA MET A 274 32.44 4.09 -25.71
C MET A 274 32.07 5.02 -26.86
N PHE A 275 31.82 6.31 -26.61
CA PHE A 275 31.32 7.26 -27.61
C PHE A 275 32.26 7.37 -28.83
N GLU A 276 33.55 7.63 -28.61
CA GLU A 276 34.52 7.78 -29.71
C GLU A 276 34.64 6.49 -30.55
N TRP A 277 34.65 5.33 -29.91
CA TRP A 277 34.69 4.03 -30.60
C TRP A 277 33.42 3.80 -31.43
N ARG A 278 32.24 4.10 -30.89
CA ARG A 278 30.95 3.98 -31.63
C ARG A 278 30.90 4.96 -32.80
N ALA A 279 31.37 6.20 -32.61
CA ALA A 279 31.44 7.21 -33.65
C ALA A 279 32.39 6.79 -34.79
N ASN A 280 33.58 6.31 -34.46
CA ASN A 280 34.54 5.76 -35.45
C ASN A 280 33.97 4.54 -36.19
N ARG A 281 33.27 3.64 -35.49
CA ARG A 281 32.57 2.51 -36.12
C ARG A 281 31.47 2.98 -37.08
N LYS A 282 30.64 3.94 -36.67
CA LYS A 282 29.57 4.51 -37.52
C LYS A 282 30.16 5.18 -38.77
N LEU A 283 31.19 6.00 -38.61
CA LEU A 283 31.93 6.63 -39.71
C LEU A 283 32.54 5.58 -40.65
N SER A 284 33.09 4.49 -40.13
CA SER A 284 33.63 3.40 -40.96
C SER A 284 32.58 2.63 -41.78
N LEU A 285 31.30 2.66 -41.36
CA LEU A 285 30.18 2.12 -42.13
C LEU A 285 29.73 3.15 -43.18
N GLN A 286 29.53 4.41 -42.79
CA GLN A 286 29.18 5.50 -43.70
C GLN A 286 30.16 5.64 -44.87
N LEU A 287 31.47 5.50 -44.61
CA LEU A 287 32.48 5.52 -45.67
C LEU A 287 32.40 4.31 -46.61
N ARG A 288 31.98 3.12 -46.13
CA ARG A 288 31.73 1.97 -47.00
C ARG A 288 30.49 2.19 -47.87
N ASP A 289 29.45 2.77 -47.29
CA ASP A 289 28.21 3.07 -47.99
C ASP A 289 28.45 4.12 -49.09
N LEU A 290 29.19 5.20 -48.81
CA LEU A 290 29.58 6.21 -49.80
C LEU A 290 30.47 5.63 -50.92
N VAL A 291 31.43 4.75 -50.58
CA VAL A 291 32.26 4.06 -51.59
C VAL A 291 31.42 3.10 -52.44
N ALA A 292 30.40 2.45 -51.88
CA ALA A 292 29.47 1.60 -52.63
C ALA A 292 28.54 2.40 -53.57
N VAL A 293 28.20 3.64 -53.21
CA VAL A 293 27.47 4.58 -54.08
C VAL A 293 28.38 5.24 -55.13
N GLY A 294 29.71 5.20 -54.94
CA GLY A 294 30.70 5.78 -55.85
C GLY A 294 31.09 7.24 -55.54
N GLN A 295 30.64 7.80 -54.41
CA GLN A 295 30.96 9.16 -53.95
C GLN A 295 32.36 9.20 -53.31
N LEU A 296 33.40 9.02 -54.13
CA LEU A 296 34.78 8.88 -53.65
C LEU A 296 35.35 10.17 -53.05
N GLU A 297 34.99 11.35 -53.58
CA GLU A 297 35.51 12.65 -53.10
C GLU A 297 34.94 13.04 -51.72
N GLU A 298 33.67 12.73 -51.48
CA GLU A 298 33.03 12.87 -50.17
C GLU A 298 33.62 11.86 -49.18
N ALA A 299 33.87 10.62 -49.62
CA ALA A 299 34.51 9.60 -48.80
C ALA A 299 35.96 9.98 -48.41
N THR A 300 36.76 10.53 -49.33
CA THR A 300 38.13 10.98 -49.04
C THR A 300 38.15 12.15 -48.08
N SER A 301 37.33 13.18 -48.29
CA SER A 301 37.30 14.35 -47.41
C SER A 301 36.84 14.01 -45.99
N ILE A 302 35.84 13.13 -45.81
CA ILE A 302 35.42 12.64 -44.49
C ILE A 302 36.51 11.79 -43.81
N ALA A 303 37.24 10.98 -44.57
CA ALA A 303 38.35 10.18 -44.05
C ALA A 303 39.54 11.06 -43.62
N GLU A 304 39.92 12.05 -44.43
CA GLU A 304 40.99 13.01 -44.14
C GLU A 304 40.67 13.83 -42.88
N GLN A 305 39.46 14.41 -42.79
CA GLN A 305 38.99 15.12 -41.60
C GLN A 305 39.04 14.24 -40.34
N GLN A 306 38.70 12.95 -40.45
CA GLN A 306 38.80 12.01 -39.34
C GLN A 306 40.26 11.76 -38.93
N VAL A 307 41.15 11.56 -39.89
CA VAL A 307 42.57 11.35 -39.63
C VAL A 307 43.16 12.59 -38.94
N GLU A 308 42.88 13.80 -39.44
CA GLU A 308 43.34 15.05 -38.84
C GLU A 308 42.82 15.26 -37.40
N LEU A 309 41.53 15.03 -37.15
CA LEU A 309 40.93 15.19 -35.81
C LEU A 309 41.55 14.25 -34.76
N TYR A 310 41.78 12.98 -35.09
CA TYR A 310 42.37 12.04 -34.13
C TYR A 310 43.89 12.13 -34.06
N LEU A 311 44.57 12.53 -35.15
CA LEU A 311 46.01 12.78 -35.14
C LEU A 311 46.36 14.04 -34.34
N THR A 312 45.59 15.12 -34.47
CA THR A 312 45.75 16.32 -33.63
C THR A 312 45.50 16.02 -32.15
N LYS A 313 44.42 15.30 -31.80
CA LYS A 313 44.20 14.79 -30.43
C LYS A 313 45.37 13.96 -29.90
N LEU A 314 45.84 12.98 -30.67
CA LEU A 314 46.99 12.14 -30.28
C LEU A 314 48.28 12.95 -30.08
N LEU A 315 48.50 14.01 -30.88
CA LEU A 315 49.67 14.87 -30.77
C LEU A 315 49.58 15.88 -29.61
N ALA A 316 48.40 16.43 -29.33
CA ALA A 316 48.16 17.36 -28.23
C ALA A 316 48.11 16.67 -26.85
N ASP A 317 47.30 15.63 -26.72
CA ASP A 317 46.97 15.04 -25.41
C ASP A 317 47.87 13.84 -25.06
N ALA A 318 48.83 14.08 -24.18
CA ALA A 318 49.77 13.06 -23.71
C ALA A 318 49.10 11.94 -22.89
N SER A 319 47.99 12.22 -22.21
CA SER A 319 47.14 11.22 -21.54
C SER A 319 46.46 10.31 -22.55
N TYR A 320 45.70 10.90 -23.48
CA TYR A 320 45.00 10.21 -24.56
C TYR A 320 45.94 9.30 -25.37
N ARG A 321 47.15 9.77 -25.70
CA ARG A 321 48.16 8.97 -26.40
C ARG A 321 48.58 7.71 -25.61
N ARG A 322 48.75 7.81 -24.29
CA ARG A 322 49.12 6.66 -23.44
C ARG A 322 47.98 5.64 -23.38
N GLU A 323 46.74 6.11 -23.22
CA GLU A 323 45.54 5.27 -23.18
C GLU A 323 45.30 4.58 -24.53
N TYR A 324 45.38 5.32 -25.63
CA TYR A 324 45.27 4.78 -26.99
C TYR A 324 46.31 3.67 -27.23
N VAL A 325 47.59 3.90 -26.92
CA VAL A 325 48.65 2.90 -27.07
C VAL A 325 48.43 1.70 -26.15
N LYS A 326 48.00 1.90 -24.91
CA LYS A 326 47.67 0.83 -23.97
C LYS A 326 46.55 -0.06 -24.54
N LEU A 327 45.40 0.50 -24.88
CA LEU A 327 44.26 -0.23 -25.45
C LEU A 327 44.62 -0.93 -26.77
N TRP A 328 45.47 -0.31 -27.60
CA TRP A 328 45.98 -0.92 -28.83
C TRP A 328 46.90 -2.13 -28.55
N SER A 329 47.74 -2.04 -27.52
CA SER A 329 48.60 -3.16 -27.09
C SER A 329 47.77 -4.32 -26.52
N GLU A 330 46.70 -4.03 -25.78
CA GLU A 330 45.80 -5.02 -25.20
C GLU A 330 45.03 -5.76 -26.30
N GLN A 331 44.47 -5.05 -27.28
CA GLN A 331 43.79 -5.67 -28.43
C GLN A 331 44.72 -6.49 -29.33
N ARG A 332 45.98 -6.03 -29.51
CA ARG A 332 46.98 -6.78 -30.27
C ARG A 332 47.44 -8.05 -29.56
N ARG A 333 47.48 -8.08 -28.22
CA ARG A 333 47.76 -9.30 -27.46
C ARG A 333 46.77 -10.42 -27.78
N TYR A 334 45.47 -10.13 -27.78
CA TYR A 334 44.43 -11.10 -28.15
C TYR A 334 44.59 -11.62 -29.59
N LEU A 335 44.81 -10.72 -30.56
CA LEU A 335 45.00 -11.10 -31.97
C LEU A 335 46.27 -11.94 -32.21
N VAL A 336 47.35 -11.66 -31.50
CA VAL A 336 48.61 -12.43 -31.65
C VAL A 336 48.53 -13.77 -30.91
N SER A 337 47.86 -13.86 -29.75
CA SER A 337 47.70 -15.14 -29.04
C SER A 337 46.79 -16.14 -29.77
N GLU A 338 45.81 -15.68 -30.55
CA GLU A 338 44.98 -16.55 -31.40
C GLU A 338 45.69 -17.01 -32.67
N LEU A 339 46.65 -16.22 -33.18
CA LEU A 339 47.41 -16.53 -34.41
C LEU A 339 48.75 -17.24 -34.15
N LEU A 340 49.33 -17.11 -32.96
CA LEU A 340 50.54 -17.83 -32.52
C LEU A 340 50.40 -18.27 -31.03
N PRO A 341 49.98 -19.52 -30.77
CA PRO A 341 49.90 -20.05 -29.40
C PRO A 341 51.25 -20.12 -28.66
N ASP A 342 52.37 -20.22 -29.40
CA ASP A 342 53.69 -20.55 -28.86
C ASP A 342 54.67 -19.36 -28.76
N SER A 343 54.26 -18.12 -29.09
CA SER A 343 55.13 -16.94 -28.97
C SER A 343 55.05 -16.24 -27.61
N GLY A 344 54.62 -16.96 -26.56
CA GLY A 344 54.73 -16.52 -25.17
C GLY A 344 56.18 -16.52 -24.72
N THR A 345 56.64 -15.37 -24.22
CA THR A 345 57.99 -15.22 -23.63
C THR A 345 58.25 -16.29 -22.57
N VAL A 346 59.37 -16.99 -22.69
CA VAL A 346 59.82 -18.01 -21.72
C VAL A 346 60.10 -17.35 -20.37
N GLU A 347 59.13 -17.39 -19.46
CA GLU A 347 59.42 -17.25 -18.03
C GLU A 347 60.16 -18.50 -17.56
N ALA A 348 61.39 -18.30 -17.08
CA ALA A 348 62.27 -19.39 -16.66
C ALA A 348 61.75 -20.03 -15.37
N LYS A 349 61.00 -21.13 -15.51
CA LYS A 349 60.58 -21.98 -14.40
C LYS A 349 61.71 -22.95 -14.02
N PRO A 350 62.28 -22.90 -12.81
CA PRO A 350 63.33 -23.83 -12.40
C PRO A 350 62.78 -25.24 -12.18
N ALA A 351 63.68 -26.22 -12.24
CA ALA A 351 63.36 -27.64 -12.39
C ALA A 351 62.65 -28.30 -11.19
N ALA A 352 61.81 -29.28 -11.51
CA ALA A 352 61.47 -30.41 -10.63
C ALA A 352 61.38 -31.68 -11.50
N ALA A 353 61.79 -32.83 -10.96
CA ALA A 353 62.03 -34.06 -11.71
C ALA A 353 60.94 -35.15 -11.52
N ALA A 354 61.12 -36.28 -12.22
CA ALA A 354 60.31 -37.51 -12.27
C ALA A 354 59.03 -37.44 -13.15
N GLY A 355 58.70 -38.44 -13.99
CA GLY A 355 59.43 -39.70 -14.31
C GLY A 355 58.84 -40.42 -15.55
N TRP A 356 59.46 -41.54 -15.96
CA TRP A 356 58.98 -42.49 -17.01
C TRP A 356 57.61 -43.12 -16.63
N ALA A 357 56.78 -43.77 -17.47
CA ALA A 357 56.88 -44.40 -18.81
C ALA A 357 55.42 -44.63 -19.37
N ASP A 358 55.11 -45.03 -20.62
CA ASP A 358 55.84 -45.08 -21.91
C ASP A 358 54.80 -44.96 -23.08
N LYS A 359 54.52 -46.02 -23.88
CA LYS A 359 53.81 -45.91 -25.19
C LYS A 359 52.48 -46.68 -25.29
N GLY A 360 51.54 -46.13 -26.06
CA GLY A 360 50.40 -46.84 -26.67
C GLY A 360 49.84 -46.08 -27.88
N ARG A 361 49.85 -46.69 -29.08
CA ARG A 361 49.38 -46.08 -30.35
C ARG A 361 47.88 -46.34 -30.57
N GLY A 362 47.17 -45.40 -31.22
CA GLY A 362 45.94 -45.71 -31.97
C GLY A 362 44.88 -44.60 -32.06
N LYS A 363 44.80 -43.93 -33.22
CA LYS A 363 43.58 -43.29 -33.76
C LYS A 363 43.02 -44.23 -34.86
N PRO A 364 41.74 -44.20 -35.29
CA PRO A 364 40.97 -42.97 -35.54
C PRO A 364 39.42 -43.04 -35.35
N ALA A 365 38.75 -41.98 -35.86
CA ALA A 365 37.32 -41.83 -36.18
C ALA A 365 36.35 -41.38 -35.06
N ALA A 366 35.50 -40.41 -35.41
CA ALA A 366 34.43 -39.83 -34.59
C ALA A 366 33.14 -40.67 -34.66
N PRO A 367 32.17 -40.46 -33.74
CA PRO A 367 30.92 -39.81 -34.21
C PRO A 367 30.11 -38.98 -33.17
N LEU A 368 29.23 -38.12 -33.72
CA LEU A 368 27.93 -37.65 -33.20
C LEU A 368 27.85 -36.63 -32.02
N LEU A 369 27.25 -35.48 -32.34
CA LEU A 369 26.73 -34.45 -31.43
C LEU A 369 25.44 -34.91 -30.72
N PRO A 370 25.25 -34.66 -29.41
CA PRO A 370 23.96 -34.87 -28.76
C PRO A 370 22.98 -33.71 -29.01
N GLN A 371 22.01 -33.92 -29.91
CA GLN A 371 20.90 -33.01 -30.22
C GLN A 371 19.93 -32.71 -29.04
N GLY A 372 20.25 -33.14 -27.82
CA GLY A 372 19.36 -33.08 -26.66
C GLY A 372 18.99 -31.64 -26.25
N ALA A 373 19.95 -30.71 -26.26
CA ALA A 373 19.70 -29.32 -25.89
C ALA A 373 18.71 -28.62 -26.83
N LEU A 374 18.81 -28.85 -28.14
CA LEU A 374 17.91 -28.27 -29.13
C LEU A 374 16.50 -28.89 -29.06
N ARG A 375 16.40 -30.19 -28.78
CA ARG A 375 15.08 -30.84 -28.55
C ARG A 375 14.42 -30.34 -27.27
N ALA A 376 15.18 -30.13 -26.19
CA ALA A 376 14.65 -29.54 -24.96
C ALA A 376 14.14 -28.10 -25.17
N GLN A 377 14.89 -27.27 -25.90
CA GLN A 377 14.46 -25.91 -26.26
C GLN A 377 13.21 -25.90 -27.14
N ALA A 378 13.10 -26.82 -28.10
CA ALA A 378 11.90 -26.96 -28.94
C ALA A 378 10.64 -27.36 -28.13
N ILE A 379 10.78 -28.27 -27.16
CA ILE A 379 9.68 -28.67 -26.27
C ILE A 379 9.23 -27.52 -25.37
N ILE A 380 10.18 -26.75 -24.81
CA ILE A 380 9.88 -25.58 -23.97
C ILE A 380 9.19 -24.48 -24.79
N ALA A 381 9.66 -24.23 -26.03
CA ALA A 381 9.04 -23.26 -26.92
C ALA A 381 7.61 -23.64 -27.34
N ALA A 382 7.37 -24.93 -27.64
CA ALA A 382 6.03 -25.43 -27.96
C ALA A 382 5.05 -25.29 -26.78
N ALA A 383 5.48 -25.64 -25.56
CA ALA A 383 4.65 -25.52 -24.37
C ALA A 383 4.28 -24.06 -24.02
N LEU A 384 5.19 -23.11 -24.26
CA LEU A 384 4.89 -21.68 -24.09
C LEU A 384 3.90 -21.17 -25.15
N ALA A 385 4.08 -21.56 -26.42
CA ALA A 385 3.15 -21.18 -27.49
C ALA A 385 1.72 -21.74 -27.28
N GLU A 386 1.61 -22.97 -26.75
CA GLU A 386 0.32 -23.57 -26.39
C GLU A 386 -0.35 -22.85 -25.20
N ALA A 387 0.43 -22.45 -24.19
CA ALA A 387 -0.06 -21.66 -23.06
C ALA A 387 -0.56 -20.26 -23.49
N ASP A 388 0.18 -19.57 -24.37
CA ASP A 388 -0.21 -18.26 -24.89
C ASP A 388 -1.47 -18.35 -25.77
N ALA A 389 -1.60 -19.42 -26.58
CA ALA A 389 -2.81 -19.69 -27.36
C ALA A 389 -4.03 -19.95 -26.46
N ALA A 390 -3.87 -20.68 -25.36
CA ALA A 390 -4.95 -20.92 -24.40
C ALA A 390 -5.40 -19.65 -23.66
N VAL A 391 -4.48 -18.74 -23.36
CA VAL A 391 -4.80 -17.43 -22.76
C VAL A 391 -5.52 -16.51 -23.77
N ALA A 392 -5.09 -16.52 -25.04
CA ALA A 392 -5.76 -15.78 -26.10
C ALA A 392 -7.20 -16.29 -26.35
N ALA A 393 -7.38 -17.62 -26.40
CA ALA A 393 -8.70 -18.23 -26.57
C ALA A 393 -9.67 -17.88 -25.43
N ARG A 394 -9.20 -17.85 -24.18
CA ARG A 394 -10.03 -17.42 -23.03
C ARG A 394 -10.46 -15.96 -23.12
N ARG A 395 -9.58 -15.05 -23.57
CA ARG A 395 -9.93 -13.62 -23.74
C ARG A 395 -10.94 -13.34 -24.85
N LEU A 396 -11.08 -14.24 -25.83
CA LEU A 396 -12.09 -14.16 -26.88
C LEU A 396 -13.43 -14.81 -26.49
N ALA A 397 -13.47 -15.55 -25.38
CA ALA A 397 -14.65 -16.30 -24.93
C ALA A 397 -15.45 -15.63 -23.79
N GLU A 398 -15.02 -14.47 -23.29
CA GLU A 398 -15.78 -13.66 -22.32
C GLU A 398 -16.67 -12.62 -23.05
N PRO A 399 -18.02 -12.79 -23.06
CA PRO A 399 -18.92 -11.82 -23.67
C PRO A 399 -19.07 -10.56 -22.81
N GLN A 400 -19.03 -9.39 -23.45
CA GLN A 400 -19.34 -8.10 -22.82
C GLN A 400 -20.87 -7.95 -22.64
N PRO A 401 -21.37 -7.54 -21.46
CA PRO A 401 -22.78 -7.24 -21.27
C PRO A 401 -23.12 -5.76 -21.57
N ALA A 402 -23.88 -5.58 -22.64
CA ALA A 402 -24.74 -4.43 -22.95
C ALA A 402 -25.87 -5.01 -23.83
N ALA A 403 -27.13 -4.59 -23.80
CA ALA A 403 -27.93 -3.67 -22.98
C ALA A 403 -29.40 -3.90 -23.45
N GLN A 404 -30.37 -3.14 -22.91
CA GLN A 404 -31.74 -2.98 -23.45
C GLN A 404 -32.69 -4.21 -23.36
N GLU A 405 -34.02 -4.12 -23.53
CA GLU A 405 -35.08 -3.09 -23.30
C GLU A 405 -36.39 -3.72 -23.84
N GLU A 406 -37.56 -3.53 -23.19
CA GLU A 406 -38.91 -3.90 -23.71
C GLU A 406 -39.18 -5.44 -23.93
N LEU A 407 -40.40 -5.99 -24.02
CA LEU A 407 -41.80 -5.49 -23.95
C LEU A 407 -42.79 -6.64 -23.56
N GLU A 408 -43.94 -6.25 -22.98
CA GLU A 408 -45.29 -6.88 -23.03
C GLU A 408 -45.70 -8.20 -22.27
N GLU A 409 -46.95 -8.13 -21.80
CA GLU A 409 -47.79 -9.06 -21.00
C GLU A 409 -48.59 -10.05 -21.90
N PRO A 410 -49.15 -11.19 -21.41
CA PRO A 410 -50.41 -11.17 -20.62
C PRO A 410 -50.62 -12.24 -19.51
N GLU A 411 -51.58 -11.90 -18.65
CA GLU A 411 -52.32 -12.63 -17.58
C GLU A 411 -53.19 -13.85 -18.05
N PRO A 412 -53.96 -14.56 -17.17
CA PRO A 412 -53.77 -14.99 -15.76
C PRO A 412 -54.22 -16.48 -15.52
N GLU A 413 -54.63 -16.82 -14.27
CA GLU A 413 -55.27 -18.05 -13.70
C GLU A 413 -54.34 -18.93 -12.81
N GLU A 414 -54.74 -19.49 -11.64
CA GLU A 414 -55.68 -19.09 -10.57
C GLU A 414 -55.43 -19.97 -9.30
N GLU A 415 -56.13 -19.73 -8.18
CA GLU A 415 -56.24 -20.57 -6.93
C GLU A 415 -54.98 -20.80 -6.05
N GLU A 416 -54.88 -20.21 -4.84
CA GLU A 416 -55.46 -20.61 -3.53
C GLU A 416 -54.72 -21.73 -2.76
N ALA A 417 -54.08 -21.36 -1.63
CA ALA A 417 -54.21 -22.02 -0.31
C ALA A 417 -53.36 -21.28 0.77
N ALA A 418 -53.87 -21.20 2.00
CA ALA A 418 -53.23 -20.52 3.14
C ALA A 418 -52.37 -21.46 4.01
N GLU A 419 -51.35 -20.94 4.71
CA GLU A 419 -51.24 -21.01 6.19
C GLU A 419 -50.01 -20.26 6.76
N ALA A 420 -50.13 -19.79 8.01
CA ALA A 420 -49.08 -19.22 8.86
C ALA A 420 -49.59 -19.19 10.33
N PRO A 421 -48.77 -18.98 11.40
CA PRO A 421 -47.31 -18.86 11.50
C PRO A 421 -46.64 -19.60 12.72
N ALA A 422 -45.30 -19.41 12.84
CA ALA A 422 -44.48 -19.38 14.08
C ALA A 422 -44.01 -20.71 14.76
N PRO A 423 -42.94 -20.69 15.63
CA PRO A 423 -41.85 -19.70 15.82
C PRO A 423 -40.41 -20.30 15.69
N PRO A 424 -39.35 -19.48 15.59
CA PRO A 424 -37.96 -19.95 15.44
C PRO A 424 -37.28 -20.38 16.75
N ALA A 425 -36.44 -21.41 16.69
CA ALA A 425 -35.67 -21.93 17.82
C ALA A 425 -34.37 -21.13 18.09
N VAL A 426 -34.10 -20.83 19.36
CA VAL A 426 -32.86 -20.20 19.83
C VAL A 426 -31.69 -21.18 19.71
N ARG A 427 -30.70 -20.84 18.88
CA ARG A 427 -29.48 -21.63 18.70
C ARG A 427 -28.37 -21.12 19.62
N MET A 428 -28.18 -21.76 20.77
CA MET A 428 -27.03 -21.52 21.63
C MET A 428 -25.71 -21.94 20.93
N VAL A 429 -24.65 -21.14 21.15
CA VAL A 429 -23.27 -21.51 20.82
C VAL A 429 -22.47 -21.56 22.14
N PRO A 430 -21.77 -22.67 22.45
CA PRO A 430 -21.08 -22.83 23.72
C PRO A 430 -19.63 -22.33 23.70
N GLY A 431 -19.20 -21.76 24.83
CA GLY A 431 -17.87 -21.97 25.44
C GLY A 431 -16.62 -21.53 24.66
N ALA A 432 -16.10 -20.35 25.00
CA ALA A 432 -14.66 -20.08 24.93
C ALA A 432 -14.06 -20.26 26.34
N THR A 433 -13.01 -21.06 26.46
CA THR A 433 -12.31 -21.32 27.73
C THR A 433 -11.27 -20.25 28.03
N ASP A 434 -11.31 -19.68 29.22
CA ASP A 434 -10.24 -18.85 29.79
C ASP A 434 -8.98 -19.70 30.05
N GLU A 435 -7.90 -19.44 29.31
CA GLU A 435 -6.51 -19.70 29.75
C GLU A 435 -5.52 -19.13 28.71
N LEU A 436 -5.04 -17.87 28.88
CA LEU A 436 -3.78 -17.35 28.27
C LEU A 436 -3.40 -15.87 28.63
N VAL A 437 -3.80 -15.33 29.78
CA VAL A 437 -3.51 -13.91 30.14
C VAL A 437 -2.38 -13.73 31.18
N ALA A 438 -1.75 -14.81 31.66
CA ALA A 438 -0.87 -14.79 32.84
C ALA A 438 0.65 -14.63 32.58
N SER A 439 1.13 -14.34 31.36
CA SER A 439 2.56 -14.52 31.02
C SER A 439 3.26 -13.47 30.13
N SER A 440 2.91 -12.17 30.19
CA SER A 440 3.72 -11.12 29.51
C SER A 440 4.04 -9.85 30.32
N ALA A 441 3.38 -9.62 31.46
CA ALA A 441 3.46 -8.34 32.21
C ALA A 441 4.74 -8.11 33.06
N ARG A 442 5.88 -8.74 32.73
CA ARG A 442 7.10 -8.70 33.58
C ARG A 442 8.45 -8.44 32.89
N ALA A 443 8.45 -7.91 31.66
CA ALA A 443 9.68 -7.68 30.88
C ALA A 443 10.00 -6.20 30.50
N ALA A 444 9.22 -5.21 30.95
CA ALA A 444 9.28 -3.84 30.42
C ALA A 444 9.65 -2.73 31.44
N ARG A 445 10.35 -3.04 32.55
CA ARG A 445 10.81 -2.05 33.54
C ARG A 445 12.23 -2.31 34.09
N ALA A 446 13.22 -2.31 33.21
CA ALA A 446 14.61 -2.05 33.55
C ALA A 446 15.33 -1.43 32.33
N HIS A 447 16.29 -0.54 32.59
CA HIS A 447 17.13 0.20 31.61
C HIS A 447 16.61 1.57 31.11
N ALA A 448 16.57 2.53 32.04
CA ALA A 448 16.82 3.94 31.72
C ALA A 448 17.83 4.51 32.73
N LYS A 449 19.06 4.78 32.26
CA LYS A 449 20.05 5.65 32.92
C LYS A 449 20.79 6.44 31.84
N PRO A 450 21.06 7.75 32.05
CA PRO A 450 21.81 8.54 31.10
C PRO A 450 23.31 8.24 31.22
N VAL A 451 24.03 8.30 30.10
CA VAL A 451 25.50 8.31 30.07
C VAL A 451 25.94 9.69 29.60
N VAL A 452 26.74 10.35 30.42
CA VAL A 452 27.40 11.64 30.17
C VAL A 452 28.91 11.38 30.25
N ASP A 453 29.66 12.08 29.39
CA ASP A 453 31.12 12.22 29.37
C ASP A 453 32.01 10.95 29.36
N SER A 454 32.54 10.61 28.18
CA SER A 454 33.92 10.06 28.03
C SER A 454 34.33 9.83 26.56
N TYR A 455 34.74 10.89 25.86
CA TYR A 455 35.59 10.78 24.65
C TYR A 455 36.79 11.73 24.74
N LYS A 456 37.76 11.35 25.58
CA LYS A 456 39.16 11.79 25.46
C LYS A 456 39.99 10.58 25.08
N GLY A 457 40.50 10.59 23.85
CA GLY A 457 41.20 9.47 23.25
C GLY A 457 41.57 9.78 21.81
N LEU A 458 42.37 10.84 21.59
CA LEU A 458 43.04 11.02 20.31
C LEU A 458 43.98 9.84 20.11
N ALA A 459 43.68 8.99 19.12
CA ALA A 459 44.68 8.14 18.53
C ALA A 459 45.52 9.01 17.59
N GLU A 460 46.75 9.31 18.00
CA GLU A 460 47.72 10.00 17.15
C GLU A 460 47.99 9.12 15.92
N LEU A 461 47.76 9.68 14.73
CA LEU A 461 48.16 9.05 13.47
C LEU A 461 49.68 9.04 13.39
N PRO A 462 50.33 7.93 12.99
CA PRO A 462 51.77 7.89 12.86
C PRO A 462 52.22 8.84 11.74
N GLU A 463 53.03 9.84 12.11
CA GLU A 463 53.66 10.74 11.14
C GLU A 463 54.57 9.95 10.19
N VAL A 464 54.29 10.06 8.89
CA VAL A 464 55.15 9.50 7.85
C VAL A 464 56.29 10.52 7.63
N PRO A 465 57.57 10.17 7.84
CA PRO A 465 58.65 11.11 7.63
C PRO A 465 58.80 11.43 6.14
N ASP A 466 58.90 12.73 5.83
CA ASP A 466 59.16 13.24 4.49
C ASP A 466 60.56 12.79 4.02
N TYR A 467 60.59 11.78 3.15
CA TYR A 467 61.81 11.41 2.44
C TYR A 467 62.03 12.37 1.27
N GLU A 468 62.99 13.29 1.42
CA GLU A 468 63.47 14.11 0.31
C GLU A 468 63.88 13.23 -0.87
N TYR A 469 63.16 13.37 -1.99
CA TYR A 469 63.44 12.60 -3.21
C TYR A 469 64.70 13.15 -3.90
N ILE A 470 65.86 12.61 -3.55
CA ILE A 470 67.13 12.92 -4.21
C ILE A 470 67.12 12.30 -5.61
N MET A 471 66.93 13.15 -6.63
CA MET A 471 66.93 12.74 -8.03
C MET A 471 68.31 12.17 -8.43
N PRO A 472 68.40 10.93 -8.97
CA PRO A 472 69.67 10.31 -9.32
C PRO A 472 70.36 11.06 -10.47
N PRO A 473 71.70 11.25 -10.42
CA PRO A 473 72.41 12.02 -11.44
C PRO A 473 72.39 11.32 -12.81
N PRO A 474 72.34 12.09 -13.92
CA PRO A 474 72.28 11.53 -15.26
C PRO A 474 73.58 10.77 -15.58
N LYS A 475 73.43 9.55 -16.11
CA LYS A 475 74.55 8.73 -16.58
C LYS A 475 75.29 9.46 -17.71
N GLN A 476 76.56 9.78 -17.48
CA GLN A 476 77.42 10.33 -18.52
C GLN A 476 77.58 9.30 -19.65
N VAL A 477 77.25 9.71 -20.88
CA VAL A 477 77.49 8.91 -22.08
C VAL A 477 78.98 8.92 -22.36
N SER A 478 79.66 7.81 -22.11
CA SER A 478 81.06 7.65 -22.46
C SER A 478 81.22 7.61 -23.98
N GLN A 479 81.72 8.71 -24.54
CA GLN A 479 82.16 8.75 -25.94
C GLN A 479 83.31 7.75 -26.11
N ARG A 480 83.05 6.64 -26.81
CA ARG A 480 84.12 5.84 -27.41
C ARG A 480 84.51 6.49 -28.73
N ARG A 481 85.78 6.91 -28.81
CA ARG A 481 86.52 7.03 -30.07
C ARG A 481 86.84 5.63 -30.61
#